data_AF-A0A6J8D5Y4-F1
#
_entry.id   AF-A0A6J8D5Y4-F1
#
_cell.length_a   1.000
_cell.length_b   1.000
_cell.length_c   1.000
_cell.angle_alpha   90.00
_cell.angle_beta   90.00
_cell.angle_gamma   90.00
#
_symmetry.space_group_name_H-M   'P 1'
#
loop_
_entity.id
_entity.type
_entity.pdbx_description
1 polymer ?
#
loop_
_entity_poly.entity_id
_entity_poly.type
_entity_poly.pdbx_seq_one_letter_code
_entity_poly.pdbx_strand_id
1 'polypeptide(L)'
;MWKTEFVLDLLEKEYCHVFKHIVILCPTIQWNKAYKNREWIGDVRKPKTKNLIIVNPIVKEEEKLQELLRMFFKKYAGHPTLYIIDDCSATKELTKKKDMLSELAFSGRHAEQSVWVISQRYNSVLKDLREQTKWLCMFYTKDRDSFDNCLRENDVIPTLEERQRIKEELKKKKHRKLILKTDQPTDFWLLD
;
A
#
# COMPACT_ATOMS: atom_id res chain seq x y z
N MET A 1 -12.95 4.59 -9.04
CA MET A 1 -12.09 3.70 -8.26
C MET A 1 -11.31 4.45 -7.20
N TRP A 2 -11.72 4.34 -5.93
CA TRP A 2 -10.95 4.77 -4.78
C TRP A 2 -9.66 3.92 -4.67
N LYS A 3 -8.59 4.43 -4.04
CA LYS A 3 -7.30 3.72 -3.93
C LYS A 3 -7.43 2.30 -3.37
N THR A 4 -8.22 2.15 -2.30
CA THR A 4 -8.55 0.85 -1.72
C THR A 4 -9.29 -0.05 -2.72
N GLU A 5 -10.24 0.48 -3.50
CA GLU A 5 -10.94 -0.32 -4.52
C GLU A 5 -9.97 -0.86 -5.57
N PHE A 6 -9.02 -0.04 -6.02
CA PHE A 6 -8.00 -0.45 -6.99
C PHE A 6 -7.11 -1.58 -6.45
N VAL A 7 -6.66 -1.46 -5.20
CA VAL A 7 -5.87 -2.52 -4.55
C VAL A 7 -6.66 -3.81 -4.43
N LEU A 8 -7.94 -3.73 -4.05
CA LEU A 8 -8.81 -4.91 -3.95
C LEU A 8 -9.08 -5.55 -5.31
N ASP A 9 -9.25 -4.74 -6.37
CA ASP A 9 -9.39 -5.25 -7.75
C ASP A 9 -8.11 -5.97 -8.22
N LEU A 10 -6.93 -5.44 -7.89
CA LEU A 10 -5.66 -6.11 -8.17
C LEU A 10 -5.56 -7.46 -7.46
N LEU A 11 -5.99 -7.54 -6.19
CA LEU A 11 -5.99 -8.81 -5.44
C LEU A 11 -6.95 -9.84 -6.04
N GLU A 12 -8.13 -9.41 -6.46
CA GLU A 12 -9.15 -10.30 -7.02
C GLU A 12 -8.79 -10.81 -8.41
N LYS A 13 -8.08 -10.01 -9.20
CA LYS A 13 -7.83 -10.30 -10.62
C LYS A 13 -6.41 -10.76 -10.88
N GLU A 14 -5.44 -9.91 -10.57
CA GLU A 14 -4.03 -10.11 -10.97
C GLU A 14 -3.24 -10.94 -9.94
N TYR A 15 -3.55 -10.77 -8.66
CA TYR A 15 -2.85 -11.43 -7.54
C TYR A 15 -3.71 -12.52 -6.88
N CYS A 16 -4.73 -13.00 -7.58
CA CYS A 16 -5.58 -14.06 -7.08
C CYS A 16 -4.73 -15.30 -6.80
N HIS A 17 -4.83 -15.86 -5.58
CA HIS A 17 -4.05 -17.01 -5.11
C HIS A 17 -2.52 -16.83 -5.02
N VAL A 18 -1.97 -15.64 -5.30
CA VAL A 18 -0.53 -15.38 -5.10
C VAL A 18 -0.16 -15.43 -3.63
N PHE A 19 -1.00 -14.87 -2.77
CA PHE A 19 -0.78 -14.85 -1.33
C PHE A 19 -1.63 -15.92 -0.64
N LYS A 20 -0.97 -16.75 0.16
CA LYS A 20 -1.63 -17.73 1.03
C LYS A 20 -2.36 -17.02 2.17
N HIS A 21 -1.82 -15.93 2.68
CA HIS A 21 -2.39 -15.12 3.76
C HIS A 21 -2.45 -13.64 3.38
N ILE A 22 -3.53 -12.96 3.78
CA ILE A 22 -3.67 -11.51 3.63
C ILE A 22 -4.00 -10.92 5.00
N VAL A 23 -3.22 -9.94 5.44
CA VAL A 23 -3.40 -9.21 6.69
C VAL A 23 -3.66 -7.75 6.36
N ILE A 24 -4.85 -7.25 6.66
CA ILE A 24 -5.26 -5.87 6.44
C ILE A 24 -5.24 -5.14 7.79
N LEU A 25 -4.42 -4.11 7.88
CA LEU A 25 -4.28 -3.23 9.04
C LEU A 25 -4.86 -1.87 8.66
N CYS A 26 -6.06 -1.58 9.17
CA CYS A 26 -6.80 -0.38 8.81
C CYS A 26 -7.63 0.17 9.98
N PRO A 27 -7.34 1.37 10.50
CA PRO A 27 -8.05 1.91 11.65
C PRO A 27 -9.49 2.30 11.34
N THR A 28 -9.75 2.66 10.09
CA THR A 28 -11.07 3.10 9.61
C THR A 28 -11.85 1.98 8.91
N ILE A 29 -11.44 0.72 9.09
CA ILE A 29 -12.05 -0.44 8.42
C ILE A 29 -13.57 -0.50 8.57
N GLN A 30 -14.09 -0.12 9.74
CA GLN A 30 -15.53 -0.15 10.02
C GLN A 30 -16.33 0.86 9.19
N TRP A 31 -15.68 1.83 8.56
CA TRP A 31 -16.31 2.87 7.74
C TRP A 31 -15.97 2.73 6.26
N ASN A 32 -14.94 1.93 5.94
CA ASN A 32 -14.45 1.78 4.58
C ASN A 32 -15.37 0.84 3.76
N LYS A 33 -16.23 1.44 2.93
CA LYS A 33 -17.18 0.74 2.06
C LYS A 33 -16.50 -0.17 1.03
N ALA A 34 -15.27 0.15 0.60
CA ALA A 34 -14.57 -0.66 -0.39
C ALA A 34 -14.37 -2.10 0.10
N TYR A 35 -13.98 -2.29 1.36
CA TYR A 35 -13.85 -3.62 1.95
C TYR A 35 -15.20 -4.30 2.18
N LYS A 36 -16.19 -3.56 2.71
CA LYS A 36 -17.53 -4.11 3.02
C LYS A 36 -18.28 -4.61 1.79
N ASN A 37 -18.01 -4.03 0.63
CA ASN A 37 -18.69 -4.38 -0.61
C ASN A 37 -18.03 -5.56 -1.35
N ARG A 38 -16.90 -6.11 -0.86
CA ARG A 38 -16.26 -7.27 -1.49
C ARG A 38 -16.81 -8.57 -0.96
N GLU A 39 -17.33 -9.40 -1.86
CA GLU A 39 -17.94 -10.69 -1.52
C GLU A 39 -16.96 -11.67 -0.86
N TRP A 40 -15.72 -11.73 -1.35
CA TRP A 40 -14.68 -12.65 -0.83
C TRP A 40 -14.18 -12.27 0.57
N ILE A 41 -14.38 -11.01 0.96
CA ILE A 41 -14.14 -10.53 2.33
C ILE A 41 -15.33 -10.91 3.22
N GLY A 42 -16.56 -10.62 2.77
CA GLY A 42 -17.76 -10.80 3.58
C GLY A 42 -17.81 -9.81 4.74
N ASP A 43 -18.11 -10.28 5.95
CA ASP A 43 -18.10 -9.42 7.14
C ASP A 43 -16.66 -9.08 7.56
N VAL A 44 -16.30 -7.80 7.52
CA VAL A 44 -14.96 -7.34 7.94
C VAL A 44 -14.61 -7.68 9.39
N ARG A 45 -15.60 -7.90 10.27
CA ARG A 45 -15.40 -8.34 11.66
C ARG A 45 -15.15 -9.84 11.78
N LYS A 46 -15.64 -10.61 10.80
CA LYS A 46 -15.48 -12.06 10.72
C LYS A 46 -15.35 -12.45 9.25
N PRO A 47 -14.17 -12.23 8.65
CA PRO A 47 -13.97 -12.46 7.23
C PRO A 47 -14.35 -13.89 6.83
N LYS A 48 -15.02 -14.02 5.68
CA LYS A 48 -15.48 -15.32 5.15
C LYS A 48 -14.30 -16.27 4.90
N THR A 49 -13.18 -15.71 4.49
CA THR A 49 -11.96 -16.44 4.14
C THR A 49 -11.06 -16.60 5.35
N LYS A 50 -10.76 -17.85 5.76
CA LYS A 50 -9.90 -18.16 6.93
C LYS A 50 -8.49 -17.58 6.84
N ASN A 51 -8.02 -17.33 5.63
CA ASN A 51 -6.68 -16.80 5.35
C ASN A 51 -6.64 -15.27 5.28
N LEU A 52 -7.77 -14.59 5.47
CA LEU A 52 -7.88 -13.15 5.51
C LEU A 52 -8.04 -12.70 6.98
N ILE A 53 -7.12 -11.87 7.44
CA ILE A 53 -7.18 -11.24 8.75
C ILE A 53 -7.33 -9.75 8.55
N ILE A 54 -8.29 -9.14 9.25
CA ILE A 54 -8.52 -7.70 9.22
C ILE A 54 -8.50 -7.18 10.65
N VAL A 55 -7.64 -6.21 10.93
CA VAL A 55 -7.43 -5.68 12.28
C VAL A 55 -7.41 -4.16 12.25
N ASN A 56 -8.06 -3.56 13.24
CA ASN A 56 -7.85 -2.16 13.57
C ASN A 56 -6.57 -2.05 14.42
N PRO A 57 -5.50 -1.38 13.94
CA PRO A 57 -4.26 -1.24 14.68
C PRO A 57 -4.34 -0.22 15.83
N ILE A 58 -5.50 0.39 16.08
CA ILE A 58 -5.75 1.28 17.21
C ILE A 58 -6.68 0.57 18.19
N VAL A 59 -6.16 0.27 19.39
CA VAL A 59 -6.90 -0.44 20.44
C VAL A 59 -6.89 0.43 21.69
N LYS A 60 -8.07 0.79 22.20
CA LYS A 60 -8.21 1.67 23.39
C LYS A 60 -7.35 2.94 23.28
N GLU A 61 -7.38 3.60 22.12
CA GLU A 61 -6.61 4.82 21.81
C GLU A 61 -5.09 4.63 21.74
N GLU A 62 -4.58 3.41 21.87
CA GLU A 62 -3.16 3.10 21.66
C GLU A 62 -2.91 2.59 20.23
N GLU A 63 -1.87 3.14 19.59
CA GLU A 63 -1.33 2.63 18.32
C GLU A 63 -0.57 1.32 18.59
N LYS A 64 -0.90 0.26 17.83
CA LYS A 64 -0.36 -1.10 17.96
C LYS A 64 0.09 -1.67 16.62
N LEU A 65 0.23 -0.84 15.58
CA LEU A 65 0.60 -1.27 14.23
C LEU A 65 1.90 -2.07 14.26
N GLN A 66 2.93 -1.58 14.96
CA GLN A 66 4.23 -2.25 15.00
C GLN A 66 4.18 -3.59 15.74
N GLU A 67 3.46 -3.66 16.85
CA GLU A 67 3.27 -4.90 17.61
C GLU A 67 2.54 -5.96 16.79
N LEU A 68 1.46 -5.56 16.11
CA LEU A 68 0.70 -6.44 15.22
C LEU A 68 1.55 -6.93 14.04
N LEU A 69 2.32 -6.04 13.41
CA LEU A 69 3.25 -6.43 12.36
C LEU A 69 4.29 -7.43 12.85
N ARG A 70 4.91 -7.21 14.04
CA ARG A 70 5.84 -8.19 14.65
C ARG A 70 5.20 -9.55 14.83
N MET A 71 3.99 -9.56 15.39
CA MET A 71 3.23 -10.77 15.68
C MET A 71 2.92 -11.55 14.40
N PHE A 72 2.37 -10.88 13.39
CA PHE A 72 2.01 -11.54 12.14
C PHE A 72 3.21 -11.93 11.29
N PHE A 73 4.28 -11.12 11.28
CA PHE A 73 5.54 -11.45 10.59
C PHE A 73 6.08 -12.79 11.08
N LYS A 74 6.15 -12.97 12.41
CA LYS A 74 6.59 -14.22 13.04
C LYS A 74 5.61 -15.37 12.79
N LYS A 75 4.31 -15.11 12.92
CA LYS A 75 3.26 -16.14 12.73
C LYS A 75 3.27 -16.73 11.32
N TYR A 76 3.58 -15.92 10.31
CA TYR A 76 3.52 -16.30 8.90
C TYR A 76 4.90 -16.40 8.24
N ALA A 77 5.97 -16.54 9.02
CA ALA A 77 7.32 -16.73 8.47
C ALA A 77 7.36 -18.00 7.60
N GLY A 78 7.89 -17.89 6.37
CA GLY A 78 7.94 -19.00 5.41
C GLY A 78 6.61 -19.32 4.72
N HIS A 79 5.67 -18.37 4.73
CA HIS A 79 4.41 -18.49 4.00
C HIS A 79 4.14 -17.23 3.17
N PRO A 80 3.70 -17.37 1.90
CA PRO A 80 3.35 -16.24 1.06
C PRO A 80 2.28 -15.36 1.71
N THR A 81 2.67 -14.20 2.20
CA THR A 81 1.81 -13.32 3.02
C THR A 81 1.87 -11.89 2.53
N LEU A 82 0.70 -11.26 2.39
CA LEU A 82 0.58 -9.84 2.08
C LEU A 82 0.07 -9.06 3.29
N TYR A 83 0.78 -8.00 3.65
CA TYR A 83 0.34 -6.96 4.59
C TYR A 83 -0.20 -5.77 3.81
N ILE A 84 -1.45 -5.40 4.02
CA ILE A 84 -2.04 -4.16 3.50
C ILE A 84 -2.16 -3.19 4.66
N ILE A 85 -1.50 -2.05 4.55
CA ILE A 85 -1.54 -0.97 5.53
C ILE A 85 -2.33 0.17 4.89
N ASP A 86 -3.57 0.36 5.35
CA ASP A 86 -4.50 1.31 4.78
C ASP A 86 -4.93 2.33 5.82
N ASP A 87 -4.89 3.61 5.45
CA ASP A 87 -5.29 4.75 6.30
C ASP A 87 -4.53 4.86 7.64
N CYS A 88 -3.33 4.28 7.73
CA CYS A 88 -2.47 4.42 8.90
C CYS A 88 -1.61 5.69 8.88
N SER A 89 -1.74 6.58 7.87
CA SER A 89 -0.88 7.78 7.70
C SER A 89 -0.93 8.79 8.85
N ALA A 90 -2.00 8.76 9.66
CA ALA A 90 -2.11 9.59 10.86
C ALA A 90 -1.37 9.01 12.07
N THR A 91 -0.98 7.73 12.02
CA THR A 91 -0.30 7.07 13.14
C THR A 91 1.15 7.54 13.21
N LYS A 92 1.61 7.87 14.42
CA LYS A 92 3.02 8.21 14.64
C LYS A 92 3.92 7.00 14.39
N GLU A 93 3.36 5.79 14.49
CA GLU A 93 4.02 4.53 14.19
C GLU A 93 4.43 4.31 12.73
N LEU A 94 3.94 5.11 11.77
CA LEU A 94 4.50 5.10 10.41
C LEU A 94 5.75 5.96 10.25
N THR A 95 6.27 6.59 11.31
CA THR A 95 7.42 7.52 11.22
C THR A 95 8.55 7.24 12.20
N LYS A 96 8.44 6.21 13.07
CA LYS A 96 9.48 5.87 14.04
C LYS A 96 10.63 5.09 13.39
N LYS A 97 11.88 5.49 13.66
CA LYS A 97 13.10 4.80 13.20
C LYS A 97 13.28 3.48 13.99
N LYS A 98 13.54 2.37 13.27
CA LYS A 98 13.65 0.95 13.73
C LYS A 98 12.33 0.19 13.91
N ASP A 99 11.48 0.28 12.90
CA ASP A 99 10.17 -0.36 12.88
C ASP A 99 10.14 -1.63 12.01
N MET A 100 9.16 -2.52 12.29
CA MET A 100 8.94 -3.74 11.50
C MET A 100 8.67 -3.47 10.03
N LEU A 101 8.24 -2.27 9.71
CA LEU A 101 8.02 -1.84 8.35
C LEU A 101 9.31 -1.78 7.55
N SER A 102 10.39 -1.28 8.15
CA SER A 102 11.72 -1.34 7.54
C SER A 102 12.18 -2.80 7.43
N GLU A 103 11.94 -3.62 8.45
CA GLU A 103 12.28 -5.06 8.41
C GLU A 103 11.53 -5.79 7.28
N LEU A 104 10.24 -5.53 7.10
CA LEU A 104 9.45 -6.04 5.98
C LEU A 104 9.98 -5.55 4.63
N ALA A 105 10.39 -4.29 4.54
CA ALA A 105 10.95 -3.71 3.31
C ALA A 105 12.26 -4.41 2.89
N PHE A 106 13.17 -4.66 3.84
CA PHE A 106 14.49 -5.23 3.57
C PHE A 106 14.50 -6.76 3.53
N SER A 107 13.74 -7.43 4.40
CA SER A 107 13.82 -8.88 4.62
C SER A 107 12.56 -9.64 4.19
N GLY A 108 11.45 -8.96 3.90
CA GLY A 108 10.18 -9.59 3.55
C GLY A 108 10.32 -10.57 2.39
N ARG A 109 11.12 -10.23 1.38
CA ARG A 109 11.41 -11.12 0.23
C ARG A 109 11.95 -12.49 0.67
N HIS A 110 12.87 -12.52 1.63
CA HIS A 110 13.45 -13.76 2.14
C HIS A 110 12.48 -14.56 3.01
N ALA A 111 11.47 -13.91 3.57
CA ALA A 111 10.44 -14.52 4.41
C ALA A 111 9.17 -14.91 3.64
N GLU A 112 9.12 -14.69 2.32
CA GLU A 112 7.91 -14.78 1.47
C GLU A 112 6.79 -13.80 1.88
N GLN A 113 7.18 -12.61 2.31
CA GLN A 113 6.27 -11.60 2.85
C GLN A 113 6.36 -10.29 2.08
N SER A 114 5.21 -9.75 1.72
CA SER A 114 5.05 -8.52 0.96
C SER A 114 4.24 -7.49 1.74
N VAL A 115 4.51 -6.21 1.52
CA VAL A 115 3.77 -5.11 2.15
C VAL A 115 3.30 -4.12 1.10
N TRP A 116 2.02 -3.80 1.12
CA TRP A 116 1.40 -2.74 0.31
C TRP A 116 0.89 -1.65 1.24
N VAL A 117 1.29 -0.41 0.97
CA VAL A 117 0.89 0.76 1.76
C VAL A 117 -0.03 1.64 0.93
N ILE A 118 -1.23 1.89 1.44
CA ILE A 118 -2.22 2.79 0.84
C ILE A 118 -2.22 4.07 1.66
N SER A 119 -1.77 5.17 1.05
CA SER A 119 -1.66 6.47 1.72
C SER A 119 -2.28 7.61 0.93
N GLN A 120 -2.67 8.67 1.65
CA GLN A 120 -3.09 9.96 1.07
C GLN A 120 -1.92 10.81 0.59
N ARG A 121 -0.75 10.69 1.23
CA ARG A 121 0.45 11.47 0.91
C ARG A 121 1.63 10.52 0.72
N TYR A 122 2.42 10.75 -0.33
CA TYR A 122 3.60 9.94 -0.61
C TYR A 122 4.62 10.04 0.53
N ASN A 123 4.85 11.26 1.01
CA ASN A 123 5.84 11.56 2.05
C ASN A 123 5.46 11.04 3.45
N SER A 124 4.23 10.58 3.67
CA SER A 124 3.84 9.99 4.97
C SER A 124 4.24 8.52 5.11
N VAL A 125 4.66 7.88 4.00
CA VAL A 125 5.21 6.51 4.02
C VAL A 125 6.68 6.60 4.40
N LEU A 126 7.22 5.67 5.20
CA LEU A 126 8.64 5.64 5.55
C LEU A 126 9.55 5.64 4.31
N LYS A 127 10.64 6.40 4.36
CA LYS A 127 11.62 6.46 3.26
C LYS A 127 12.17 5.07 2.91
N ASP A 128 12.54 4.27 3.90
CA ASP A 128 13.01 2.90 3.70
C ASP A 128 12.03 2.06 2.87
N LEU A 129 10.71 2.19 3.11
CA LEU A 129 9.71 1.48 2.31
C LEU A 129 9.65 2.01 0.88
N ARG A 130 9.71 3.34 0.70
CA ARG A 130 9.65 3.97 -0.63
C ARG A 130 10.84 3.56 -1.50
N GLU A 131 12.04 3.48 -0.91
CA GLU A 131 13.26 3.07 -1.61
C GLU A 131 13.30 1.57 -1.97
N GLN A 132 12.64 0.70 -1.19
CA GLN A 132 12.59 -0.74 -1.44
C GLN A 132 11.36 -1.18 -2.26
N THR A 133 10.51 -0.24 -2.66
CA THR A 133 9.29 -0.54 -3.42
C THR A 133 9.64 -0.97 -4.84
N LYS A 134 8.98 -2.03 -5.35
CA LYS A 134 9.17 -2.56 -6.72
C LYS A 134 8.31 -1.89 -7.79
N TRP A 135 7.15 -1.40 -7.37
CA TRP A 135 6.25 -0.63 -8.19
C TRP A 135 5.36 0.23 -7.29
N LEU A 136 4.93 1.37 -7.81
CA LEU A 136 4.00 2.25 -7.11
C LEU A 136 2.89 2.71 -8.05
N CYS A 137 1.72 2.98 -7.47
CA CYS A 137 0.58 3.55 -8.17
C CYS A 137 0.23 4.91 -7.58
N MET A 138 0.32 5.96 -8.40
CA MET A 138 -0.01 7.32 -8.02
C MET A 138 -1.28 7.79 -8.73
N PHE A 139 -2.28 8.15 -7.95
CA PHE A 139 -3.45 8.89 -8.43
C PHE A 139 -3.16 10.39 -8.40
N TYR A 140 -4.01 11.18 -9.07
CA TYR A 140 -3.96 12.64 -8.95
C TYR A 140 -3.95 13.08 -7.48
N THR A 141 -2.97 13.89 -7.12
CA THR A 141 -2.84 14.50 -5.80
C THR A 141 -2.77 16.02 -5.93
N LYS A 142 -3.43 16.73 -5.00
CA LYS A 142 -3.32 18.19 -4.87
C LYS A 142 -2.07 18.61 -4.11
N ASP A 143 -1.45 17.68 -3.39
CA ASP A 143 -0.20 17.92 -2.67
C ASP A 143 0.97 17.91 -3.66
N ARG A 144 1.48 19.11 -3.97
CA ARG A 144 2.56 19.30 -4.94
C ARG A 144 3.80 18.48 -4.54
N ASP A 145 4.15 18.51 -3.26
CA ASP A 145 5.38 17.89 -2.78
C ASP A 145 5.30 16.36 -2.86
N SER A 146 4.13 15.75 -2.68
CA SER A 146 3.96 14.30 -2.86
C SER A 146 4.23 13.85 -4.31
N PHE A 147 3.73 14.60 -5.31
CA PHE A 147 3.94 14.25 -6.71
C PHE A 147 5.42 14.42 -7.10
N ASP A 148 5.97 15.60 -6.81
CA ASP A 148 7.32 15.96 -7.23
C ASP A 148 8.37 15.09 -6.50
N ASN A 149 8.19 14.81 -5.21
CA ASN A 149 9.09 13.91 -4.47
C ASN A 149 9.00 12.47 -4.99
N CYS A 150 7.80 11.97 -5.32
CA CYS A 150 7.68 10.61 -5.86
C CYS A 150 8.44 10.46 -7.18
N LEU A 151 8.28 11.39 -8.12
CA LEU A 151 8.96 11.27 -9.41
C LEU A 151 10.46 11.50 -9.29
N ARG A 152 10.89 12.38 -8.38
CA ARG A 152 12.32 12.63 -8.12
C ARG A 152 13.00 11.45 -7.43
N GLU A 153 12.38 10.85 -6.41
CA GLU A 153 12.98 9.75 -5.65
C GLU A 153 13.13 8.47 -6.47
N ASN A 154 12.21 8.21 -7.42
CA ASN A 154 12.20 6.98 -8.20
C ASN A 154 12.92 7.09 -9.55
N ASP A 155 13.11 8.31 -10.06
CA ASP A 155 13.82 8.64 -11.30
C ASP A 155 13.40 7.81 -12.54
N VAL A 156 12.14 7.40 -12.60
CA VAL A 156 11.60 6.59 -13.73
C VAL A 156 11.25 7.46 -14.94
N ILE A 157 10.74 8.67 -14.70
CA ILE A 157 10.37 9.62 -15.76
C ILE A 157 11.46 10.71 -15.81
N PRO A 158 12.29 10.77 -16.85
CA PRO A 158 13.54 11.54 -16.80
C PRO A 158 13.34 13.05 -16.94
N THR A 159 12.45 13.50 -17.82
CA THR A 159 12.33 14.92 -18.20
C THR A 159 11.24 15.66 -17.41
N LEU A 160 11.49 16.91 -17.04
CA LEU A 160 10.53 17.76 -16.33
C LEU A 160 9.24 17.99 -17.14
N GLU A 161 9.35 18.15 -18.45
CA GLU A 161 8.24 18.34 -19.38
C GLU A 161 7.27 17.15 -19.33
N GLU A 162 7.81 15.93 -19.35
CA GLU A 162 7.03 14.70 -19.28
C GLU A 162 6.36 14.53 -17.91
N ARG A 163 7.06 14.86 -16.81
CA ARG A 163 6.49 14.87 -15.46
C ARG A 163 5.29 15.83 -15.38
N GLN A 164 5.41 17.02 -15.97
CA GLN A 164 4.33 18.01 -16.00
C GLN A 164 3.16 17.56 -16.89
N ARG A 165 3.45 16.95 -18.05
CA ARG A 165 2.43 16.36 -18.93
C ARG A 165 1.60 15.31 -18.19
N ILE A 166 2.26 14.39 -17.50
CA ILE A 166 1.62 13.32 -16.71
C ILE A 166 0.74 13.90 -15.60
N LYS A 167 1.21 14.95 -14.91
CA LYS A 167 0.44 15.64 -13.87
C LYS A 167 -0.88 16.20 -14.40
N GLU A 168 -0.84 16.84 -15.57
CA GLU A 168 -2.05 17.35 -16.22
C GLU A 168 -2.96 16.21 -16.69
N GLU A 169 -2.41 15.13 -17.24
CA GLU A 169 -3.21 13.95 -17.62
C GLU A 169 -3.94 13.31 -16.45
N LEU A 170 -3.28 13.18 -15.29
CA LEU A 170 -3.90 12.68 -14.06
C LEU A 170 -5.03 13.59 -13.57
N LYS A 171 -4.89 14.91 -13.75
CA LYS A 171 -5.89 15.90 -13.36
C LYS A 171 -7.15 15.86 -14.23
N LYS A 172 -7.00 15.57 -15.54
CA LYS A 172 -8.08 15.60 -16.53
C LYS A 172 -9.16 14.53 -16.30
N LYS A 173 -8.78 13.36 -15.80
CA LYS A 173 -9.69 12.21 -15.69
C LYS A 173 -9.68 11.63 -14.28
N LYS A 174 -10.87 11.56 -13.67
CA LYS A 174 -11.05 10.94 -12.36
C LYS A 174 -10.59 9.48 -12.40
N HIS A 175 -9.84 9.05 -11.38
CA HIS A 175 -9.32 7.69 -11.22
C HIS A 175 -8.21 7.25 -12.17
N ARG A 176 -7.80 8.12 -13.10
CA ARG A 176 -6.57 7.91 -13.85
C ARG A 176 -5.39 7.85 -12.87
N LYS A 177 -4.46 6.96 -13.17
CA LYS A 177 -3.35 6.58 -12.30
C LYS A 177 -2.08 6.39 -13.11
N LEU A 178 -0.97 6.76 -12.49
CA LEU A 178 0.38 6.54 -12.97
C LEU A 178 0.93 5.31 -12.25
N ILE A 179 1.31 4.29 -12.99
CA ILE A 179 2.06 3.16 -12.48
C ILE A 179 3.53 3.40 -12.79
N LEU A 180 4.39 3.34 -11.78
CA LEU A 180 5.84 3.28 -11.98
C LEU A 180 6.32 1.89 -11.61
N LYS A 181 7.05 1.25 -12.51
CA LYS A 181 7.92 0.11 -12.21
C LYS A 181 9.30 0.66 -11.87
N THR A 182 9.73 0.42 -10.65
CA THR A 182 10.95 0.99 -10.07
C THR A 182 12.11 0.00 -10.10
N ASP A 183 11.83 -1.30 -10.20
CA ASP A 183 12.83 -2.34 -10.48
C ASP A 183 13.32 -2.26 -11.94
N GLN A 184 14.63 -2.36 -12.16
CA GLN A 184 15.23 -2.32 -13.49
C GLN A 184 14.82 -3.52 -14.37
N PRO A 185 14.54 -3.34 -15.68
CA PRO A 185 14.45 -2.04 -16.37
C PRO A 185 13.23 -1.25 -15.88
N THR A 186 13.44 0.02 -15.52
CA THR A 186 12.37 0.92 -15.08
C THR A 186 11.42 1.24 -16.22
N ASP A 187 10.14 1.44 -15.89
CA ASP A 187 9.11 1.80 -16.88
C ASP A 187 7.90 2.46 -16.20
N PHE A 188 7.04 3.13 -16.97
CA PHE A 188 5.82 3.74 -16.46
C PHE A 188 4.64 3.68 -17.42
N TRP A 189 3.44 3.66 -16.85
CA TRP A 189 2.19 3.66 -17.62
C TRP A 189 1.17 4.60 -17.01
N LEU A 190 0.43 5.29 -17.88
CA LEU A 190 -0.80 6.00 -17.52
C LEU A 190 -1.99 5.13 -17.85
N LEU A 191 -2.76 4.77 -16.82
CA LEU A 191 -3.93 3.90 -16.92
C LEU A 191 -5.19 4.62 -16.46
N ASP A 192 -6.31 4.29 -17.11
CA ASP A 192 -7.64 4.80 -16.75
C ASP A 192 -8.29 3.98 -15.62
#